data_AF-A0A975PAW1-F1
#
_entry.id   AF-A0A975PAW1-F1
#
_cell.length_a   1.000
_cell.length_b   1.000
_cell.length_c   1.000
_cell.angle_alpha   90.00
_cell.angle_beta   90.00
_cell.angle_gamma   90.00
#
_symmetry.space_group_name_H-M   'P 1'
#
loop_
_entity.id
_entity.type
_entity.pdbx_description
1 polymer ?
#
loop_
_entity_poly.entity_id
_entity_poly.type
_entity_poly.pdbx_seq_one_letter_code
_entity_poly.pdbx_strand_id
1 'polypeptide(L)'
;MPEQYQIAAYRHFETAELLAANGMRDDAAYHLGVSGENAIKYAMQEAGLEAFWDRCGIKKNNQPMRGHWGHLQAKVQQELGNINLFATGRRSVPLQNLVNSGPVQQFSGWGIDIRYADSGLVPISAMDHARWHSDAQEFLINFVL
;
A
#
# COMPACT_ATOMS: atom_id res chain seq x y z
N MET A 1 -8.09 -4.02 -19.39
CA MET A 1 -9.08 -3.70 -18.34
C MET A 1 -8.45 -2.72 -17.37
N PRO A 2 -9.21 -1.78 -16.79
CA PRO A 2 -8.72 -0.97 -15.69
C PRO A 2 -8.33 -1.88 -14.51
N GLU A 3 -7.26 -1.51 -13.80
CA GLU A 3 -6.79 -2.24 -12.62
C GLU A 3 -7.82 -2.13 -11.50
N GLN A 4 -8.11 -3.24 -10.81
CA GLN A 4 -9.12 -3.30 -9.76
C GLN A 4 -8.45 -3.34 -8.38
N TYR A 5 -7.80 -2.22 -8.03
CA TYR A 5 -6.98 -2.09 -6.83
C TYR A 5 -7.73 -2.41 -5.54
N GLN A 6 -9.00 -2.01 -5.44
CA GLN A 6 -9.86 -2.33 -4.32
C GLN A 6 -10.02 -3.85 -4.11
N ILE A 7 -10.24 -4.61 -5.19
CA ILE A 7 -10.41 -6.07 -5.11
C ILE A 7 -9.07 -6.74 -4.79
N ALA A 8 -7.98 -6.25 -5.38
CA ALA A 8 -6.64 -6.75 -5.10
C ALA A 8 -6.25 -6.54 -3.62
N ALA A 9 -6.55 -5.36 -3.06
CA ALA A 9 -6.28 -5.05 -1.66
C ALA A 9 -6.95 -6.05 -0.72
N TYR A 10 -8.24 -6.33 -0.93
CA TYR A 10 -8.98 -7.34 -0.16
C TYR A 10 -8.40 -8.74 -0.28
N ARG A 11 -8.21 -9.21 -1.51
CA ARG A 11 -7.74 -10.58 -1.75
C ARG A 11 -6.37 -10.81 -1.13
N HIS A 12 -5.48 -9.83 -1.18
CA HIS A 12 -4.17 -9.94 -0.53
C HIS A 12 -4.29 -9.98 0.99
N PHE A 13 -5.18 -9.21 1.60
CA PHE A 13 -5.42 -9.28 3.04
C PHE A 13 -5.97 -10.65 3.47
N GLU A 14 -7.02 -11.13 2.80
CA GLU A 14 -7.59 -12.47 3.08
C GLU A 14 -6.55 -13.59 2.88
N THR A 15 -5.73 -13.47 1.83
CA THR A 15 -4.63 -14.43 1.59
C THR A 15 -3.60 -14.39 2.71
N ALA A 16 -3.25 -13.19 3.20
CA ALA A 16 -2.33 -13.04 4.32
C ALA A 16 -2.88 -13.70 5.60
N GLU A 17 -4.18 -13.54 5.89
CA GLU A 17 -4.81 -14.18 7.05
C GLU A 17 -4.73 -15.71 6.97
N LEU A 18 -5.03 -16.29 5.80
CA LEU A 18 -4.93 -17.73 5.55
C LEU A 18 -3.49 -18.24 5.71
N LEU A 19 -2.51 -17.52 5.16
CA LEU A 19 -1.10 -17.90 5.25
C LEU A 19 -0.58 -17.82 6.68
N ALA A 20 -0.94 -16.76 7.41
CA ALA A 20 -0.59 -16.59 8.82
C ALA A 20 -1.16 -17.73 9.67
N ALA A 21 -2.41 -18.12 9.43
CA ALA A 21 -3.06 -19.26 10.11
C ALA A 21 -2.34 -20.60 9.84
N ASN A 22 -1.68 -20.74 8.68
CA ASN A 22 -0.88 -21.90 8.31
C ASN A 22 0.61 -21.79 8.74
N GLY A 23 0.99 -20.75 9.49
CA GLY A 23 2.36 -20.54 9.96
C GLY A 23 3.31 -19.96 8.90
N MET A 24 2.83 -19.59 7.72
CA MET A 24 3.60 -19.00 6.62
C MET A 24 3.74 -17.49 6.79
N ARG A 25 4.42 -17.06 7.86
CA ARG A 25 4.44 -15.65 8.29
C ARG A 25 5.10 -14.70 7.28
N ASP A 26 6.17 -15.13 6.63
CA ASP A 26 6.91 -14.26 5.69
C ASP A 26 6.06 -13.98 4.44
N ASP A 27 5.40 -15.00 3.91
CA ASP A 27 4.46 -14.85 2.80
C ASP A 27 3.21 -14.03 3.20
N ALA A 28 2.70 -14.24 4.41
CA ALA A 28 1.63 -13.41 4.95
C ALA A 28 2.04 -11.94 5.04
N ALA A 29 3.24 -11.66 5.57
CA ALA A 29 3.79 -10.31 5.69
C ALA A 29 4.01 -9.64 4.31
N TYR A 30 4.45 -10.39 3.31
CA TYR A 30 4.50 -9.93 1.92
C TYR A 30 3.11 -9.47 1.46
N HIS A 31 2.10 -10.31 1.65
CA HIS A 31 0.74 -10.00 1.21
C HIS A 31 0.10 -8.83 1.96
N LEU A 32 0.41 -8.62 3.25
CA LEU A 32 -0.06 -7.46 4.01
C LEU A 32 0.38 -6.13 3.40
N GLY A 33 1.67 -6.00 3.02
CA GLY A 33 2.13 -4.76 2.41
C GLY A 33 1.66 -4.58 0.97
N VAL A 34 1.50 -5.67 0.21
CA VAL A 34 0.85 -5.59 -1.12
C VAL A 34 -0.62 -5.18 -0.99
N SER A 35 -1.33 -5.63 0.06
CA SER A 35 -2.67 -5.15 0.36
C SER A 35 -2.69 -3.64 0.61
N GLY A 36 -1.80 -3.15 1.48
CA GLY A 36 -1.65 -1.72 1.78
C GLY A 36 -1.30 -0.87 0.55
N GLU A 37 -0.40 -1.36 -0.29
CA GLU A 37 -0.04 -0.71 -1.56
C GLU A 37 -1.28 -0.54 -2.47
N ASN A 38 -2.04 -1.62 -2.67
CA ASN A 38 -3.24 -1.59 -3.50
C ASN A 38 -4.32 -0.68 -2.91
N ALA A 39 -4.48 -0.65 -1.58
CA ALA A 39 -5.43 0.24 -0.91
C ALA A 39 -5.09 1.72 -1.17
N ILE A 40 -3.82 2.12 -1.07
CA ILE A 40 -3.42 3.51 -1.37
C ILE A 40 -3.58 3.82 -2.86
N LYS A 41 -3.17 2.90 -3.74
CA LYS A 41 -3.36 3.08 -5.19
C LYS A 41 -4.82 3.31 -5.54
N TYR A 42 -5.71 2.51 -4.97
CA TYR A 42 -7.16 2.71 -5.12
C TYR A 42 -7.59 4.10 -4.64
N ALA A 43 -7.18 4.52 -3.43
CA ALA A 43 -7.51 5.86 -2.94
C ALA A 43 -6.97 6.97 -3.84
N MET A 44 -5.75 6.84 -4.38
CA MET A 44 -5.18 7.84 -5.29
C MET A 44 -5.96 7.90 -6.62
N GLN A 45 -6.35 6.74 -7.15
CA GLN A 45 -7.19 6.63 -8.34
C GLN A 45 -8.53 7.34 -8.12
N GLU A 46 -9.25 6.99 -7.05
CA GLU A 46 -10.53 7.60 -6.68
C GLU A 46 -10.41 9.08 -6.35
N ALA A 47 -9.24 9.52 -5.88
CA ALA A 47 -8.96 10.93 -5.65
C ALA A 47 -8.61 11.72 -6.92
N GLY A 48 -8.57 11.07 -8.08
CA GLY A 48 -8.35 11.70 -9.39
C GLY A 48 -6.89 11.97 -9.74
N LEU A 49 -5.93 11.40 -9.01
CA LEU A 49 -4.49 11.60 -9.26
C LEU A 49 -4.04 10.98 -10.59
N GLU A 50 -4.59 9.81 -10.96
CA GLU A 50 -4.29 9.17 -12.25
C GLU A 50 -4.70 10.08 -13.42
N ALA A 51 -5.92 10.62 -13.37
CA ALA A 51 -6.41 11.56 -14.36
C ALA A 51 -5.59 12.87 -14.42
N PHE A 52 -5.08 13.34 -13.27
CA PHE A 52 -4.16 14.48 -13.23
C PHE A 52 -2.83 14.17 -13.94
N TRP A 53 -2.20 13.05 -13.63
CA TRP A 53 -0.92 12.65 -14.24
C TRP A 53 -1.06 12.46 -15.76
N ASP A 54 -2.17 11.86 -16.21
CA ASP A 54 -2.48 11.73 -17.63
C ASP A 54 -2.58 13.09 -18.32
N ARG A 55 -3.26 14.08 -17.71
CA ARG A 55 -3.35 15.46 -18.24
C ARG A 55 -2.00 16.17 -18.29
N CYS A 56 -1.10 15.88 -17.36
CA CYS A 56 0.27 16.41 -17.34
C CYS A 56 1.22 15.68 -18.30
N GLY A 57 0.76 14.67 -19.04
CA GLY A 57 1.59 13.91 -19.98
C GLY A 57 2.59 12.98 -19.29
N ILE A 58 2.38 12.63 -18.02
CA ILE A 58 3.22 11.67 -17.31
C ILE A 58 2.91 10.27 -17.86
N LYS A 59 3.90 9.66 -18.50
CA LYS A 59 3.78 8.30 -19.04
C LYS A 59 3.34 7.34 -17.93
N LYS A 60 2.39 6.44 -18.23
CA LYS A 60 1.95 5.37 -17.30
C LYS A 60 3.09 4.62 -16.64
N ASN A 61 4.18 4.42 -17.37
CA ASN A 61 5.38 3.74 -16.88
C ASN A 61 6.10 4.44 -15.73
N ASN A 62 5.86 5.74 -15.58
CA ASN A 62 6.44 6.61 -14.59
C ASN A 62 5.41 7.03 -13.52
N GLN A 63 4.16 6.58 -13.64
CA GLN A 63 3.12 6.87 -12.66
C GLN A 63 3.30 5.98 -11.41
N PRO A 64 2.98 6.49 -10.21
CA PRO A 64 3.05 5.73 -8.96
C PRO A 64 2.18 4.47 -8.93
N MET A 65 1.17 4.40 -9.81
CA MET A 65 0.27 3.26 -9.95
C MET A 65 1.00 2.00 -10.45
N ARG A 66 2.09 2.15 -11.20
CA ARG A 66 2.70 1.03 -11.91
C ARG A 66 3.72 0.26 -11.07
N GLY A 67 3.61 -1.07 -11.11
CA GLY A 67 4.55 -1.98 -10.47
C GLY A 67 4.46 -1.95 -8.95
N HIS A 68 5.18 -2.84 -8.28
CA HIS A 68 5.21 -2.88 -6.83
C HIS A 68 6.15 -1.83 -6.25
N TRP A 69 5.78 -1.28 -5.11
CA TRP A 69 6.62 -0.35 -4.40
C TRP A 69 7.67 -1.12 -3.61
N GLY A 70 8.95 -0.81 -3.84
CA GLY A 70 10.04 -1.42 -3.08
C GLY A 70 9.87 -1.22 -1.58
N HIS A 71 9.52 0.02 -1.19
CA HIS A 71 9.12 0.39 0.16
C HIS A 71 7.90 1.31 0.11
N LEU A 72 6.82 0.90 0.77
CA LEU A 72 5.54 1.60 0.74
C LEU A 72 5.67 3.02 1.30
N GLN A 73 6.26 3.16 2.49
CA GLN A 73 6.47 4.41 3.20
C GLN A 73 7.18 5.46 2.33
N ALA A 74 8.32 5.08 1.72
CA ALA A 74 9.12 5.96 0.90
C ALA A 74 8.34 6.45 -0.34
N LYS A 75 7.52 5.57 -0.92
CA LYS A 75 6.73 5.92 -2.11
C LYS A 75 5.60 6.89 -1.78
N VAL A 76 4.88 6.68 -0.69
CA VAL A 76 3.85 7.62 -0.22
C VAL A 76 4.45 9.01 0.04
N GLN A 77 5.63 9.06 0.67
CA GLN A 77 6.31 10.33 0.96
C GLN A 77 6.71 11.09 -0.32
N GLN A 78 7.11 10.39 -1.38
CA GLN A 78 7.43 11.00 -2.68
C GLN A 78 6.20 11.65 -3.34
N GLU A 79 5.01 11.10 -3.11
CA GLU A 79 3.76 11.59 -3.71
C GLU A 79 3.04 12.65 -2.86
N LEU A 80 3.58 13.00 -1.68
CA LEU A 80 2.96 13.96 -0.75
C LEU A 80 2.53 15.26 -1.41
N GLY A 81 3.39 15.84 -2.26
CA GLY A 81 3.08 17.08 -2.98
C GLY A 81 1.90 16.93 -3.94
N ASN A 82 1.86 15.81 -4.68
CA ASN A 82 0.76 15.53 -5.60
C ASN A 82 -0.55 15.29 -4.85
N ILE A 83 -0.49 14.52 -3.76
CA ILE A 83 -1.66 14.21 -2.91
C ILE A 83 -2.24 15.50 -2.31
N ASN A 84 -1.41 16.37 -1.75
CA ASN A 84 -1.91 17.59 -1.12
C ASN A 84 -2.49 18.60 -2.12
N LEU A 85 -1.94 18.69 -3.33
CA LEU A 85 -2.36 19.69 -4.31
C LEU A 85 -3.49 19.23 -5.23
N PHE A 86 -3.55 17.93 -5.53
CA PHE A 86 -4.40 17.43 -6.63
C PHE A 86 -5.37 16.31 -6.22
N ALA A 87 -5.25 15.74 -5.02
CA ALA A 87 -6.24 14.78 -4.54
C ALA A 87 -7.59 15.48 -4.28
N THR A 88 -8.66 14.92 -4.83
CA THR A 88 -10.03 15.44 -4.70
C THR A 88 -11.00 14.32 -4.31
N GLY A 89 -12.28 14.64 -4.11
CA GLY A 89 -13.31 13.63 -3.82
C GLY A 89 -13.22 13.02 -2.43
N ARG A 90 -13.95 11.92 -2.20
CA ARG A 90 -14.14 11.35 -0.85
C ARG A 90 -12.87 10.74 -0.26
N ARG A 91 -11.93 10.30 -1.10
CA ARG A 91 -10.68 9.64 -0.68
C ARG A 91 -9.51 10.61 -0.51
N SER A 92 -9.66 11.89 -0.84
CA SER A 92 -8.59 12.89 -0.64
C SER A 92 -8.29 13.13 0.83
N VAL A 93 -9.30 13.29 1.68
CA VAL A 93 -9.09 13.62 3.10
C VAL A 93 -8.33 12.51 3.83
N PRO A 94 -8.69 11.22 3.72
CA PRO A 94 -7.89 10.14 4.30
C PRO A 94 -6.44 10.11 3.79
N LEU A 95 -6.22 10.34 2.49
CA LEU A 95 -4.86 10.40 1.91
C LEU A 95 -4.06 11.58 2.45
N GLN A 96 -4.67 12.75 2.53
CA GLN A 96 -4.07 13.96 3.08
C GLN A 96 -3.73 13.77 4.56
N ASN A 97 -4.61 13.13 5.33
CA ASN A 97 -4.33 12.80 6.73
C ASN A 97 -3.12 11.87 6.85
N LEU A 98 -3.03 10.82 6.03
CA LEU A 98 -1.88 9.90 6.01
C LEU A 98 -0.56 10.63 5.74
N VAL A 99 -0.53 11.55 4.77
CA VAL A 99 0.72 12.25 4.40
C VAL A 99 1.04 13.46 5.29
N ASN A 100 0.05 14.02 5.97
CA ASN A 100 0.22 15.21 6.81
C ASN A 100 0.37 14.90 8.31
N SER A 101 0.15 13.65 8.75
CA SER A 101 0.32 13.22 10.14
C SER A 101 1.79 13.13 10.60
N GLY A 102 2.75 13.52 9.76
CA GLY A 102 4.19 13.40 9.99
C GLY A 102 4.82 12.37 9.05
N PRO A 103 6.04 11.89 9.34
CA PRO A 103 6.64 10.81 8.56
C PRO A 103 5.73 9.59 8.65
N VAL A 104 5.25 9.09 7.49
CA VAL A 104 4.40 7.89 7.41
C VAL A 104 5.04 6.77 8.25
N GLN A 105 4.34 6.21 9.23
CA GLN A 105 4.90 5.14 10.08
C GLN A 105 4.37 3.76 9.71
N GLN A 106 3.22 3.72 9.03
CA GLN A 106 2.60 2.49 8.55
C GLN A 106 3.57 1.75 7.62
N PHE A 107 3.64 0.44 7.80
CA PHE A 107 4.55 -0.44 7.09
C PHE A 107 6.04 -0.08 7.27
N SER A 108 6.41 0.55 8.39
CA SER A 108 7.82 0.77 8.73
C SER A 108 8.59 -0.56 8.74
N GLY A 109 9.74 -0.56 8.05
CA GLY A 109 10.59 -1.74 7.87
C GLY A 109 10.09 -2.76 6.84
N TRP A 110 8.90 -2.58 6.26
CA TRP A 110 8.39 -3.48 5.22
C TRP A 110 9.08 -3.21 3.87
N GLY A 111 9.30 -4.27 3.10
CA GLY A 111 9.79 -4.17 1.73
C GLY A 111 9.33 -5.35 0.87
N ILE A 112 9.24 -5.11 -0.44
CA ILE A 112 8.82 -6.16 -1.39
C ILE A 112 9.79 -7.35 -1.45
N ASP A 113 11.04 -7.12 -1.04
CA ASP A 113 12.12 -8.10 -1.06
C ASP A 113 11.99 -9.22 -0.02
N ILE A 114 10.99 -9.14 0.89
CA ILE A 114 10.62 -10.24 1.79
C ILE A 114 10.41 -11.55 0.99
N ARG A 115 9.93 -11.46 -0.25
CA ARG A 115 9.76 -12.59 -1.18
C ARG A 115 11.05 -13.34 -1.54
N TYR A 116 12.19 -12.72 -1.30
CA TYR A 116 13.53 -13.25 -1.59
C TYR A 116 14.36 -13.47 -0.33
N ALA A 117 13.84 -13.07 0.83
CA ALA A 117 14.51 -13.33 2.09
C ALA A 117 14.55 -14.84 2.33
N ASP A 118 15.72 -15.34 2.70
CA ASP A 118 15.85 -16.72 3.16
C ASP A 118 15.07 -16.84 4.48
N SER A 119 13.94 -17.54 4.45
CA SER A 119 13.05 -17.80 5.60
C SER A 119 13.77 -18.50 6.76
N GLY A 120 14.94 -19.09 6.51
CA GLY A 120 15.79 -19.71 7.53
C GLY A 120 16.79 -18.76 8.21
N LEU A 121 17.03 -17.56 7.68
CA LEU A 121 18.10 -16.66 8.15
C LEU A 121 17.59 -15.33 8.73
N VAL A 122 16.44 -14.81 8.29
CA VAL A 122 15.84 -13.57 8.83
C VAL A 122 14.31 -13.69 8.84
N PRO A 123 13.71 -14.48 9.74
CA PRO A 123 12.27 -14.62 9.81
C PRO A 123 11.62 -13.30 10.23
N ILE A 124 10.47 -12.96 9.62
CA ILE A 124 9.67 -11.82 10.06
C ILE A 124 9.26 -12.06 11.52
N SER A 125 9.50 -11.06 12.37
CA SER A 125 9.11 -11.16 13.78
C SER A 125 7.59 -11.14 13.91
N ALA A 126 7.07 -11.83 14.93
CA ALA A 126 5.63 -11.81 15.21
C ALA A 126 5.11 -10.38 15.48
N MET A 127 5.97 -9.52 16.05
CA MET A 127 5.66 -8.12 16.29
C MET A 127 5.53 -7.33 14.98
N ASP A 128 6.47 -7.47 14.04
CA ASP A 128 6.41 -6.78 12.75
C ASP A 128 5.17 -7.21 11.96
N HIS A 129 4.91 -8.53 11.92
CA HIS A 129 3.70 -9.06 11.29
C HIS A 129 2.42 -8.49 11.90
N ALA A 130 2.29 -8.45 13.23
CA ALA A 130 1.10 -7.91 13.90
C ALA A 130 0.90 -6.42 13.64
N ARG A 131 1.98 -5.64 13.53
CA ARG A 131 1.91 -4.22 13.16
C ARG A 131 1.44 -4.06 11.72
N TRP A 132 2.08 -4.73 10.77
CA TRP A 132 1.70 -4.64 9.35
C TRP A 132 0.29 -5.17 9.08
N HIS A 133 -0.18 -6.12 9.88
CA HIS A 133 -1.57 -6.56 9.83
C HIS A 133 -2.53 -5.44 10.23
N SER A 134 -2.27 -4.78 11.36
CA SER A 134 -3.05 -3.62 11.81
C SER A 134 -3.02 -2.48 10.78
N ASP A 135 -1.85 -2.19 10.21
CA ASP A 135 -1.69 -1.17 9.17
C ASP A 135 -2.51 -1.50 7.91
N ALA A 136 -2.47 -2.75 7.44
CA ALA A 136 -3.24 -3.19 6.29
C ALA A 136 -4.74 -3.08 6.53
N GLN A 137 -5.20 -3.48 7.72
CA GLN A 137 -6.60 -3.36 8.11
C GLN A 137 -7.06 -1.89 8.16
N GLU A 138 -6.24 -1.01 8.76
CA GLU A 138 -6.50 0.44 8.78
C GLU A 138 -6.62 0.99 7.36
N PHE A 139 -5.71 0.60 6.46
CA PHE A 139 -5.74 1.07 5.07
C PHE A 139 -6.96 0.57 4.31
N LEU A 140 -7.39 -0.69 4.50
CA LEU A 140 -8.63 -1.17 3.91
C LEU A 140 -9.85 -0.35 4.38
N ILE A 141 -9.94 -0.05 5.67
CA ILE A 141 -11.03 0.73 6.25
C ILE A 141 -11.03 2.16 5.71
N ASN A 142 -9.88 2.83 5.66
CA ASN A 142 -9.82 4.25 5.33
C ASN A 142 -9.85 4.52 3.82
N PHE A 143 -9.27 3.63 3.02
CA PHE A 143 -9.06 3.84 1.59
C PHE A 143 -10.03 3.06 0.72
N VAL A 144 -10.47 1.88 1.16
CA VAL A 144 -11.28 1.00 0.31
C VAL A 144 -12.76 1.04 0.72
N LEU A 145 -13.07 0.85 2.00
CA LEU A 145 -14.44 0.87 2.57
C LEU A 145 -15.03 2.28 2.69
#